data_AF-W1NB45-F1
#
_entry.id   AF-W1NB45-F1
#
_cell.length_a   1.000
_cell.length_b   1.000
_cell.length_c   1.000
_cell.angle_alpha   90.00
_cell.angle_beta   90.00
_cell.angle_gamma   90.00
#
_symmetry.space_group_name_H-M   'P 1'
#
loop_
_entity.id
_entity.type
_entity.pdbx_description
1 polymer ?
#
loop_
_entity_poly.entity_id
_entity_poly.type
_entity_poly.pdbx_seq_one_letter_code
_entity_poly.pdbx_strand_id
1 'polypeptide(L)' 'MPQGKPAGVRCVQLDDDNLCQLFGDARRPQVCLAFDFDAELCGDSRDEALKLITELEQLT' A
#
# COMPACT_ATOMS: atom_id res chain seq x y z
N MET A 1 9.57 1.14 11.32
CA MET A 1 9.99 2.46 10.81
C MET A 1 9.46 3.53 11.75
N PRO A 2 10.31 4.08 12.64
CA PRO A 2 9.87 5.04 13.67
C PRO A 2 9.23 6.31 13.12
N GLN A 3 9.57 6.72 11.89
CA GLN A 3 9.04 7.92 11.21
C GLN A 3 8.12 7.60 10.02
N GLY A 4 7.63 6.36 9.91
CA GLY A 4 6.80 5.95 8.77
C GLY A 4 7.58 5.84 7.45
N LYS A 5 6.83 5.59 6.36
CA LYS A 5 7.36 5.45 4.99
C LYS A 5 7.16 6.77 4.25
N PRO A 6 8.18 7.30 3.54
CA PRO A 6 7.94 8.44 2.65
C PRO A 6 6.92 8.09 1.55
N ALA A 7 6.22 9.13 1.06
CA ALA A 7 5.38 9.03 -0.13
C ALA A 7 6.23 8.61 -1.34
N GLY A 8 5.64 7.85 -2.27
CA GLY A 8 6.32 7.34 -3.47
C GLY A 8 7.41 6.28 -3.25
N VAL A 9 7.87 6.05 -2.01
CA VAL A 9 8.92 5.06 -1.71
C VAL A 9 8.33 3.67 -1.58
N ARG A 10 8.94 2.67 -2.23
CA ARG A 10 8.58 1.25 -2.08
C ARG A 10 8.85 0.77 -0.66
N CYS A 11 7.92 0.01 -0.07
CA CYS A 11 8.10 -0.54 1.27
C CYS A 11 9.18 -1.64 1.27
N VAL A 12 10.11 -1.59 2.23
CA VAL A 12 11.22 -2.55 2.37
C VAL A 12 10.77 -3.96 2.75
N GLN A 13 9.56 -4.09 3.31
CA GLN A 13 9.00 -5.38 3.74
C GLN A 13 8.26 -6.13 2.62
N LEU A 14 8.26 -5.60 1.39
CA LEU A 14 7.67 -6.26 0.23
C LEU A 14 8.71 -7.12 -0.47
N ASP A 15 8.38 -8.40 -0.70
CA ASP A 15 9.16 -9.30 -1.56
C ASP A 15 9.03 -8.94 -3.05
N ASP A 16 9.63 -9.73 -3.93
CA ASP A 16 9.67 -9.47 -5.37
C ASP A 16 8.27 -9.52 -6.03
N ASP A 17 7.34 -10.29 -5.44
CA ASP A 17 5.94 -10.40 -5.88
C ASP A 17 5.04 -9.30 -5.29
N ASN A 18 5.60 -8.41 -4.46
CA ASN A 18 4.90 -7.36 -3.71
C ASN A 18 3.95 -7.88 -2.63
N LEU A 19 4.24 -9.04 -2.06
CA LEU A 19 3.59 -9.54 -0.87
C LEU A 19 4.35 -9.06 0.39
N CYS A 20 3.60 -8.73 1.44
CA CYS A 20 4.19 -8.24 2.68
C CYS A 20 4.75 -9.40 3.50
N GLN A 21 6.06 -9.40 3.75
CA GLN A 21 6.74 -10.43 4.55
C GLN A 21 6.33 -10.43 6.03
N LEU A 22 5.62 -9.40 6.50
CA LEU A 22 5.06 -9.31 7.85
C LEU A 22 3.58 -9.69 7.92
N PHE A 23 2.99 -10.26 6.87
CA PHE A 23 1.58 -10.65 6.89
C PHE A 23 1.31 -11.67 8.01
N GLY A 24 0.39 -11.35 8.93
CA GLY A 24 0.09 -12.17 10.12
C GLY A 24 1.07 -12.00 11.30
N ASP A 25 2.13 -11.20 11.17
CA ASP A 25 3.11 -10.95 12.23
C ASP A 25 2.69 -9.74 13.08
N ALA A 26 2.84 -9.83 14.41
CA ALA A 26 2.54 -8.76 15.36
C ALA A 26 3.37 -7.48 15.14
N ARG A 27 4.50 -7.57 14.44
CA ARG A 27 5.35 -6.44 14.05
C ARG A 27 4.79 -5.66 12.86
N ARG A 28 3.77 -6.15 12.14
CA ARG A 28 3.13 -5.43 11.04
C ARG A 28 2.54 -4.11 11.58
N PRO A 29 2.89 -2.95 11.00
CA PRO A 29 2.41 -1.67 11.50
C PRO A 29 0.88 -1.58 11.51
N GLN A 30 0.30 -0.93 12.52
CA GLN A 30 -1.15 -0.78 12.67
C GLN A 30 -1.82 -0.12 11.45
N VAL A 31 -1.17 0.87 10.83
CA VAL A 31 -1.68 1.49 9.59
C VAL A 31 -1.79 0.49 8.44
N CYS A 32 -0.89 -0.48 8.35
CA CYS A 32 -0.95 -1.54 7.33
C CYS A 32 -2.01 -2.61 7.64
N LEU A 33 -2.52 -2.67 8.88
CA LEU A 33 -3.64 -3.53 9.29
C LEU A 33 -4.98 -2.82 9.13
N ALA A 34 -5.00 -1.50 9.31
CA ALA A 34 -6.18 -0.67 9.13
C ALA A 34 -6.50 -0.39 7.65
N PHE A 35 -5.54 -0.62 6.76
CA PHE A 35 -5.75 -0.52 5.32
C PHE A 35 -6.27 -1.87 4.79
N ASP A 36 -7.54 -1.87 4.40
CA ASP A 36 -8.22 -3.01 3.78
C ASP A 36 -8.50 -2.73 2.31
N PHE A 37 -8.97 -3.74 1.57
CA PHE A 37 -9.38 -3.58 0.18
C PHE A 37 -10.49 -2.54 0.06
N ASP A 38 -10.30 -1.62 -0.89
CA ASP A 38 -11.29 -0.62 -1.29
C ASP A 38 -11.42 -0.69 -2.82
N ALA A 39 -12.62 -0.98 -3.33
CA ALA A 39 -12.84 -1.16 -4.76
C ALA A 39 -12.56 0.12 -5.58
N GLU A 40 -12.83 1.30 -5.02
CA GLU A 40 -12.60 2.58 -5.71
C GLU A 40 -11.12 2.94 -5.80
N LEU A 41 -10.29 2.39 -4.90
CA LEU A 41 -8.85 2.61 -4.86
C LEU A 41 -8.05 1.49 -5.53
N CYS A 42 -8.45 0.23 -5.30
CA CYS A 42 -7.68 -0.95 -5.69
C CYS A 42 -8.02 -1.48 -7.09
N GLY A 43 -9.25 -1.30 -7.57
CA GLY A 43 -9.70 -1.89 -8.84
C GLY A 43 -9.49 -3.42 -8.93
N ASP A 44 -9.35 -3.93 -10.15
CA ASP A 44 -9.15 -5.35 -10.45
C ASP A 44 -7.69 -5.72 -10.77
N SER A 45 -6.81 -4.72 -10.87
CA SER A 45 -5.39 -4.95 -11.18
C SER A 45 -4.48 -3.87 -10.59
N ARG A 46 -3.19 -4.20 -10.42
CA ARG A 46 -2.18 -3.23 -9.97
C ARG A 46 -2.10 -1.99 -10.86
N ASP A 47 -2.15 -2.18 -12.18
CA ASP A 47 -2.04 -1.06 -13.13
C ASP A 47 -3.25 -0.13 -13.05
N GLU A 48 -4.43 -0.67 -12.75
CA GLU A 48 -5.64 0.10 -12.50
C GLU A 48 -5.54 0.85 -11.16
N ALA A 49 -5.15 0.18 -10.07
CA ALA A 49 -4.94 0.80 -8.77
C ALA A 49 -4.01 2.01 -8.86
N LEU A 50 -2.89 1.88 -9.59
CA LEU A 50 -1.94 2.97 -9.77
C LEU A 50 -2.52 4.16 -10.55
N LYS A 51 -3.40 3.91 -11.54
CA LYS A 51 -4.11 4.99 -12.25
C LYS A 51 -5.08 5.72 -11.33
N LEU A 52 -5.90 4.97 -10.59
CA LEU A 52 -6.88 5.52 -9.64
C LEU A 52 -6.19 6.37 -8.57
N ILE A 53 -5.10 5.86 -7.97
CA ILE A 53 -4.29 6.62 -7.01
C ILE A 53 -3.76 7.91 -7.64
N THR A 54 -3.22 7.85 -8.86
CA THR A 54 -2.69 9.03 -9.55
C THR A 54 -3.77 10.08 -9.81
N GLU A 55 -4.97 9.65 -10.20
CA GLU A 55 -6.11 10.55 -10.41
C GLU A 55 -6.55 11.21 -9.10
N LEU A 56 -6.65 10.43 -8.01
CA LEU A 56 -6.99 10.95 -6.68
C LEU A 56 -5.97 11.98 -6.18
N GLU A 57 -4.67 11.72 -6.36
CA GLU A 57 -3.60 12.65 -5.99
C GLU A 57 -3.65 13.97 -6.79
N GLN A 58 -4.16 13.96 -8.03
CA GLN A 58 -4.32 15.18 -8.85
C GLN A 58 -5.50 16.06 -8.41
N LEU A 59 -6.46 15.49 -7.67
CA LEU A 59 -7.64 16.20 -7.18
C LEU A 59 -7.39 16.96 -5.86
N THR A 60 -6.17 16.87 -5.30
CA THR A 60 -5.77 17.46 -4.02
C THR A 60 -4.56 18.38 -4.14
#